data_AF-A0A0F8YUY5-F1
#
_entry.id   AF-A0A0F8YUY5-F1
#
_cell.length_a   1.000
_cell.length_b   1.000
_cell.length_c   1.000
_cell.angle_alpha   90.00
_cell.angle_beta   90.00
_cell.angle_gamma   90.00
#
_symmetry.space_group_name_H-M   'P 1'
#
loop_
_entity.id
_entity.type
_entity.pdbx_description
1 polymer ?
#
loop_
_entity_poly.entity_id
_entity_poly.type
_entity_poly.pdbx_seq_one_letter_code
_entity_poly.pdbx_strand_id
1 'polypeptide(L)'
;YVFFDAFRDSLLAAAETVPWRPSRPGLKGRRPRPGADHARPMYLRRVEVFELPGGKVRFAVKGGGGPVFSPDGKTLAALGYKTVRLLRTADGTQAGTLSNPGRILSAAFGPVTSLAFSPDGKRLACGMILGVRDGSFHIGTRAIVRLFDLDTGASRDVQVADAASAPVPAFSPDSGTLATGSPAGSILLWNMGELARQYALPVRRGGSK
;
A
#
# COMPACT_ATOMS: atom_id res chain seq x y z
N TYR A 1 -3.39 -3.89 12.82
CA TYR A 1 -2.61 -2.80 12.21
C TYR A 1 -3.56 -1.77 11.65
N VAL A 2 -3.25 -0.51 11.85
CA VAL A 2 -3.98 0.61 11.22
C VAL A 2 -2.92 1.30 10.38
N PHE A 3 -3.21 1.49 9.10
CA PHE A 3 -2.38 2.31 8.24
C PHE A 3 -2.99 3.68 8.16
N PHE A 4 -2.15 4.70 8.12
CA PHE A 4 -2.59 6.06 7.95
C PHE A 4 -1.63 6.82 7.05
N ASP A 5 -2.20 7.79 6.35
CA ASP A 5 -1.44 8.84 5.70
C ASP A 5 -2.14 10.17 6.01
N ALA A 6 -1.34 11.21 6.18
CA ALA A 6 -1.83 12.53 6.54
C ALA A 6 -1.45 13.51 5.45
N PHE A 7 -2.43 14.28 4.97
CA PHE A 7 -2.18 15.37 4.04
C PHE A 7 -2.21 16.69 4.79
N ARG A 8 -1.01 17.19 5.08
CA ARG A 8 -0.79 18.39 5.90
C ARG A 8 -1.55 18.24 7.23
N ASP A 9 -1.99 19.35 7.81
CA ASP A 9 -2.79 19.36 9.04
C ASP A 9 -4.31 19.28 8.80
N SER A 10 -4.72 18.89 7.59
CA SER A 10 -6.10 19.04 7.12
C SER A 10 -6.86 17.73 6.93
N LEU A 11 -6.17 16.65 6.58
CA LEU A 11 -6.79 15.37 6.27
C LEU A 11 -5.98 14.21 6.79
N LEU A 12 -6.69 13.20 7.28
CA LEU A 12 -6.12 11.92 7.69
C LEU A 12 -6.87 10.82 6.95
N ALA A 13 -6.17 10.01 6.17
CA ALA A 13 -6.71 8.76 5.64
C ALA A 13 -6.27 7.63 6.56
N ALA A 14 -7.19 6.78 6.98
CA ALA A 14 -6.88 5.59 7.75
C ALA A 14 -7.54 4.36 7.15
N ALA A 15 -6.84 3.23 7.24
CA ALA A 15 -7.34 1.94 6.82
C ALA A 15 -7.06 0.92 7.90
N GLU A 16 -8.12 0.31 8.42
CA GLU A 16 -8.01 -0.69 9.47
C GLU A 16 -7.80 -2.09 8.90
N THR A 17 -7.06 -2.93 9.64
CA THR A 17 -6.91 -4.35 9.30
C THR A 17 -7.84 -5.30 10.07
N VAL A 18 -8.72 -4.83 10.94
CA VAL A 18 -9.54 -5.68 11.83
C VAL A 18 -11.03 -5.55 11.47
N PRO A 19 -11.86 -6.60 11.57
CA PRO A 19 -13.28 -6.48 11.23
C PRO A 19 -13.98 -5.54 12.21
N TRP A 20 -14.61 -4.49 11.67
CA TRP A 20 -15.48 -3.61 12.43
C TRP A 20 -16.65 -4.40 13.03
N ARG A 21 -16.80 -4.37 14.36
CA ARG A 21 -18.05 -4.75 15.03
C ARG A 21 -18.92 -3.49 15.11
N PRO A 22 -20.11 -3.45 14.48
CA PRO A 22 -21.11 -2.49 14.92
C PRO A 22 -21.43 -2.83 16.38
N SER A 23 -21.32 -1.85 17.27
CA SER A 23 -22.12 -1.84 18.50
C SER A 23 -23.60 -1.73 18.07
N ARG A 24 -24.21 -2.85 17.68
CA ARG A 24 -25.68 -2.98 17.65
C ARG A 24 -26.13 -3.18 19.09
N PRO A 25 -26.91 -2.27 19.69
CA PRO A 25 -27.61 -2.61 20.92
C PRO A 25 -28.56 -3.76 20.60
N GLY A 26 -28.41 -4.91 21.26
CA GLY A 26 -29.43 -5.97 21.23
C GLY A 26 -29.04 -7.37 20.74
N LEU A 27 -27.82 -7.62 20.27
CA LEU A 27 -27.37 -8.98 19.94
C LEU A 27 -26.39 -9.52 20.99
N LYS A 28 -26.94 -9.93 22.15
CA LYS A 28 -26.20 -10.80 23.08
C LYS A 28 -26.13 -12.21 22.47
N GLY A 29 -24.93 -12.78 22.42
CA GLY A 29 -24.79 -14.23 22.58
C GLY A 29 -24.73 -15.10 21.32
N ARG A 30 -24.07 -14.70 20.24
CA ARG A 30 -23.49 -15.70 19.31
C ARG A 30 -21.99 -15.53 19.23
N ARG A 31 -21.25 -16.42 19.93
CA ARG A 31 -19.83 -16.64 19.65
C ARG A 31 -19.73 -17.20 18.22
N PRO A 32 -18.90 -16.63 17.34
CA PRO A 32 -18.62 -17.25 16.06
C PRO A 32 -17.92 -18.61 16.27
N ARG A 33 -18.22 -19.57 15.40
CA ARG A 33 -17.62 -20.91 15.46
C ARG A 33 -16.08 -20.79 15.31
N PRO A 34 -15.29 -21.50 16.12
CA PRO A 34 -13.84 -21.57 15.91
C PRO A 34 -13.58 -22.17 14.52
N GLY A 35 -12.89 -21.45 13.65
CA GLY A 35 -12.52 -21.90 12.30
C GLY A 35 -13.17 -21.14 11.13
N ALA A 36 -14.19 -20.31 11.35
CA ALA A 36 -14.85 -19.55 10.27
C ALA A 36 -14.25 -18.15 10.02
N ASP A 37 -13.32 -17.69 10.86
CA ASP A 37 -12.76 -16.34 10.84
C ASP A 37 -11.34 -16.29 10.23
N HIS A 38 -11.14 -17.06 9.15
CA HIS A 38 -9.92 -16.95 8.36
C HIS A 38 -9.92 -15.58 7.64
N ALA A 39 -9.11 -14.66 8.17
CA ALA A 39 -8.64 -13.40 7.59
C ALA A 39 -9.40 -12.92 6.34
N ARG A 40 -10.42 -12.06 6.54
CA ARG A 40 -11.03 -11.35 5.41
C ARG A 40 -9.95 -10.64 4.59
N PRO A 41 -9.90 -10.86 3.26
CA PRO A 41 -8.92 -10.23 2.42
C PRO A 41 -8.95 -8.69 2.53
N MET A 42 -7.78 -8.06 2.50
CA MET A 42 -7.63 -6.62 2.74
C MET A 42 -8.48 -5.74 1.80
N TYR A 43 -8.67 -6.17 0.56
CA TYR A 43 -9.49 -5.48 -0.43
C TYR A 43 -10.98 -5.41 -0.08
N LEU A 44 -11.44 -6.20 0.92
CA LEU A 44 -12.79 -6.12 1.48
C LEU A 44 -12.88 -5.20 2.70
N ARG A 45 -11.79 -4.51 3.07
CA ARG A 45 -11.75 -3.60 4.23
C ARG A 45 -12.22 -2.19 3.84
N ARG A 46 -12.10 -1.25 4.77
CA ARG A 46 -12.54 0.14 4.63
C ARG A 46 -11.36 1.08 4.76
N VAL A 47 -11.33 2.08 3.88
CA VAL A 47 -10.52 3.28 4.03
C VAL A 47 -11.45 4.41 4.43
N GLU A 48 -11.13 5.11 5.51
CA GLU A 48 -11.86 6.27 6.01
C GLU A 48 -10.98 7.50 5.89
N VAL A 49 -11.55 8.61 5.42
CA VAL A 49 -10.86 9.90 5.36
C VAL A 49 -11.54 10.84 6.34
N PHE A 50 -10.74 11.46 7.20
CA PHE A 50 -11.17 12.36 8.25
C PHE A 50 -10.72 13.78 7.93
N GLU A 51 -11.57 14.75 8.24
CA GLU A 51 -11.22 16.17 8.27
C GLU A 51 -10.57 16.51 9.61
N LEU A 52 -9.50 17.29 9.55
CA LEU A 52 -8.78 17.80 10.69
C LEU A 52 -8.83 19.34 10.74
N PRO A 53 -8.87 19.94 11.95
CA PRO A 53 -9.07 19.27 13.24
C PRO A 53 -10.54 18.82 13.42
N GLY A 54 -10.76 17.79 14.24
CA GLY A 54 -12.11 17.35 14.64
C GLY A 54 -12.46 15.90 14.31
N GLY A 55 -11.72 15.26 13.41
CA GLY A 55 -11.87 13.82 13.14
C GLY A 55 -13.22 13.45 12.54
N LYS A 56 -13.88 14.39 11.85
CA LYS A 56 -15.15 14.12 11.15
C LYS A 56 -14.84 13.26 9.92
N VAL A 57 -15.52 12.13 9.78
CA VAL A 57 -15.42 11.32 8.56
C VAL A 57 -15.97 12.12 7.38
N ARG A 58 -15.09 12.46 6.43
CA ARG A 58 -15.45 13.09 5.15
C ARG A 58 -16.12 12.08 4.24
N PHE A 59 -15.45 10.95 4.01
CA PHE A 59 -15.99 9.84 3.24
C PHE A 59 -15.31 8.54 3.66
N ALA A 60 -15.88 7.42 3.22
CA ALA A 60 -15.25 6.14 3.35
C ALA A 60 -15.54 5.26 2.14
N VAL A 61 -14.56 4.43 1.77
CA VAL A 61 -14.65 3.55 0.60
C VAL A 61 -14.25 2.14 0.96
N LYS A 62 -14.74 1.18 0.16
CA LYS A 62 -14.19 -0.18 0.17
C LYS A 62 -12.77 -0.15 -0.40
N GLY A 63 -11.86 -0.75 0.33
CA GLY A 63 -10.45 -0.79 -0.01
C GLY A 63 -9.64 -1.24 1.19
N GLY A 64 -8.43 -1.70 0.92
CA GLY A 64 -7.47 -2.02 1.95
C GLY A 64 -6.18 -1.24 1.69
N GLY A 65 -5.22 -1.40 2.58
CA GLY A 65 -3.85 -0.96 2.34
C GLY A 65 -3.41 0.15 3.25
N GLY A 66 -2.17 0.59 3.08
CA GLY A 66 -1.82 1.97 3.39
C GLY A 66 -2.36 2.88 2.31
N PRO A 67 -3.44 3.63 2.56
CA PRO A 67 -3.89 4.66 1.62
C PRO A 67 -2.82 5.76 1.59
N VAL A 68 -2.65 6.40 0.45
CA VAL A 68 -1.69 7.51 0.31
C VAL A 68 -2.29 8.67 -0.48
N PHE A 69 -2.07 9.90 -0.02
CA PHE A 69 -2.45 11.11 -0.71
C PHE A 69 -1.42 11.46 -1.78
N SER A 70 -1.89 12.02 -2.90
CA SER A 70 -1.03 12.67 -3.87
C SER A 70 -0.38 13.91 -3.26
N PRO A 71 0.77 14.37 -3.78
CA PRO A 71 1.47 15.55 -3.26
C PRO A 71 0.62 16.84 -3.33
N ASP A 72 -0.32 16.91 -4.26
CA ASP A 72 -1.27 18.02 -4.39
C ASP A 72 -2.54 17.85 -3.51
N GLY A 73 -2.68 16.71 -2.84
CA GLY A 73 -3.80 16.37 -1.97
C GLY A 73 -5.12 16.10 -2.70
N LYS A 74 -5.17 16.16 -4.03
CA LYS A 74 -6.42 16.03 -4.79
C LYS A 74 -6.84 14.58 -5.02
N THR A 75 -5.88 13.66 -4.91
CA THR A 75 -6.09 12.24 -5.15
C THR A 75 -5.69 11.43 -3.92
N LEU A 76 -6.50 10.43 -3.56
CA LEU A 76 -6.13 9.38 -2.63
C LEU A 76 -6.01 8.06 -3.40
N ALA A 77 -4.86 7.40 -3.29
CA ALA A 77 -4.67 6.05 -3.80
C ALA A 77 -4.97 5.02 -2.71
N ALA A 78 -5.78 4.02 -3.04
CA ALA A 78 -6.18 2.94 -2.13
C ALA A 78 -6.08 1.58 -2.83
N LEU A 79 -5.65 0.54 -2.09
CA LEU A 79 -5.50 -0.80 -2.66
C LEU A 79 -6.86 -1.50 -2.78
N GLY A 80 -7.08 -2.12 -3.94
CA GLY A 80 -8.19 -3.03 -4.23
C GLY A 80 -7.72 -4.46 -4.46
N TYR A 81 -8.64 -5.35 -4.86
CA TYR A 81 -8.26 -6.71 -5.28
C TYR A 81 -7.63 -6.61 -6.67
N LYS A 82 -6.29 -6.69 -6.75
CA LYS A 82 -5.54 -6.59 -8.02
C LYS A 82 -5.66 -5.24 -8.73
N THR A 83 -5.99 -4.19 -7.99
CA THR A 83 -6.14 -2.84 -8.53
C THR A 83 -5.65 -1.82 -7.53
N VAL A 84 -5.29 -0.64 -8.02
CA VAL A 84 -5.18 0.56 -7.19
C VAL A 84 -6.27 1.51 -7.64
N ARG A 85 -7.12 1.92 -6.69
CA ARG A 85 -8.21 2.87 -6.94
C ARG A 85 -7.67 4.28 -6.69
N LEU A 86 -7.92 5.18 -7.62
CA LEU A 86 -7.63 6.60 -7.46
C LEU A 86 -8.94 7.32 -7.15
N LEU A 87 -8.99 8.00 -6.01
CA LEU A 87 -10.20 8.62 -5.48
C LEU A 87 -9.99 10.12 -5.38
N ARG A 88 -10.99 10.94 -5.74
CA ARG A 88 -10.93 12.37 -5.47
C ARG A 88 -11.03 12.61 -3.97
N THR A 89 -10.08 13.35 -3.42
CA THR A 89 -10.06 13.68 -1.99
C THR A 89 -11.21 14.59 -1.55
N ALA A 90 -11.86 15.27 -2.50
CA ALA A 90 -12.99 16.15 -2.23
C ALA A 90 -14.23 15.39 -1.74
N ASP A 91 -14.55 14.25 -2.39
CA ASP A 91 -15.84 13.57 -2.22
C ASP A 91 -15.74 12.03 -2.18
N GLY A 92 -14.54 11.48 -2.36
CA GLY A 92 -14.32 10.03 -2.42
C GLY A 92 -14.75 9.37 -3.73
N THR A 93 -15.14 10.15 -4.74
CA THR A 93 -15.51 9.60 -6.06
C THR A 93 -14.30 8.99 -6.75
N GLN A 94 -14.50 7.87 -7.43
CA GLN A 94 -13.41 7.21 -8.15
C GLN A 94 -13.04 8.01 -9.41
N ALA A 95 -11.81 8.53 -9.43
CA ALA A 95 -11.24 9.25 -10.56
C ALA A 95 -10.58 8.31 -11.58
N GLY A 96 -10.09 7.14 -11.13
CA GLY A 96 -9.40 6.20 -12.00
C GLY A 96 -9.12 4.85 -11.34
N THR A 97 -8.61 3.92 -12.11
CA THR A 97 -8.15 2.61 -11.62
C THR A 97 -6.92 2.18 -12.38
N LEU A 98 -5.92 1.73 -11.63
CA LEU A 98 -4.67 1.20 -12.15
C LEU A 98 -4.71 -0.33 -12.00
N SER A 99 -4.63 -1.03 -13.12
CA SER A 99 -4.65 -2.49 -13.15
C SER A 99 -3.35 -3.05 -12.58
N ASN A 100 -3.48 -3.96 -11.62
CA ASN A 100 -2.36 -4.66 -11.04
C ASN A 100 -2.53 -6.19 -11.17
N PRO A 101 -1.90 -6.83 -12.17
CA PRO A 101 -2.16 -8.23 -12.55
C PRO A 101 -1.72 -9.23 -11.46
N GLY A 102 -0.78 -8.85 -10.60
CA GLY A 102 -0.36 -9.70 -9.48
C GLY A 102 -1.20 -9.47 -8.23
N ARG A 103 -1.14 -10.43 -7.30
CA ARG A 103 -1.81 -10.28 -6.01
C ARG A 103 -1.03 -9.27 -5.15
N ILE A 104 -1.68 -8.15 -4.86
CA ILE A 104 -1.22 -7.25 -3.80
C ILE A 104 -1.56 -7.92 -2.47
N LEU A 105 -0.54 -8.45 -1.80
CA LEU A 105 -0.68 -9.19 -0.56
C LEU A 105 -0.09 -8.37 0.59
N SER A 106 -0.93 -8.02 1.56
CA SER A 106 -0.48 -7.66 2.92
C SER A 106 -1.59 -7.92 3.94
N ALA A 107 -1.41 -8.98 4.73
CA ALA A 107 -2.05 -9.24 6.03
C ALA A 107 -1.56 -10.56 6.65
N ALA A 108 -1.23 -11.58 5.83
CA ALA A 108 -0.74 -12.87 6.33
C ALA A 108 0.76 -12.85 6.73
N PHE A 109 1.52 -11.85 6.29
CA PHE A 109 2.99 -11.82 6.42
C PHE A 109 3.57 -10.48 6.95
N GLY A 110 2.79 -9.70 7.70
CA GLY A 110 3.25 -8.47 8.37
C GLY A 110 2.74 -7.16 7.76
N PRO A 111 2.94 -6.02 8.46
CA PRO A 111 2.28 -4.76 8.15
C PRO A 111 3.08 -3.90 7.18
N VAL A 112 2.58 -3.58 5.98
CA VAL A 112 3.18 -2.47 5.22
C VAL A 112 2.21 -1.74 4.29
N THR A 113 2.30 -0.41 4.33
CA THR A 113 1.93 0.54 3.28
C THR A 113 2.72 0.26 2.00
N SER A 114 2.07 -0.24 0.95
CA SER A 114 2.75 -0.62 -0.29
C SER A 114 2.56 0.37 -1.43
N LEU A 115 2.09 1.59 -1.14
CA LEU A 115 1.91 2.66 -2.12
C LEU A 115 2.81 3.85 -1.77
N ALA A 116 3.36 4.52 -2.79
CA ALA A 116 4.04 5.80 -2.65
C ALA A 116 3.88 6.65 -3.91
N PHE A 117 3.42 7.88 -3.78
CA PHE A 117 3.48 8.86 -4.86
C PHE A 117 4.89 9.42 -4.99
N SER A 118 5.33 9.70 -6.21
CA SER A 118 6.49 10.57 -6.42
C SER A 118 6.12 12.01 -6.01
N PRO A 119 7.06 12.78 -5.42
CA PRO A 119 6.82 14.18 -5.06
C PRO A 119 6.36 15.07 -6.20
N ASP A 120 6.78 14.79 -7.44
CA ASP A 120 6.30 15.47 -8.65
C ASP A 120 4.85 15.12 -9.05
N GLY A 121 4.24 14.13 -8.39
CA GLY A 121 2.87 13.68 -8.63
C GLY A 121 2.68 12.85 -9.91
N LYS A 122 3.75 12.57 -10.67
CA LYS A 122 3.65 11.90 -11.97
C LYS A 122 3.66 10.38 -11.90
N ARG A 123 4.11 9.82 -10.77
CA ARG A 123 4.28 8.38 -10.61
C ARG A 123 3.66 7.87 -9.33
N LEU A 124 3.19 6.64 -9.40
CA LEU A 124 2.76 5.86 -8.22
C LEU A 124 3.52 4.53 -8.20
N ALA A 125 4.25 4.28 -7.11
CA ALA A 125 4.91 3.01 -6.87
C ALA A 125 3.99 2.10 -6.05
N CYS A 126 3.87 0.84 -6.46
CA CYS A 126 3.09 -0.19 -5.79
C CYS A 126 3.95 -1.42 -5.52
N GLY A 127 4.26 -1.68 -4.26
CA GLY A 127 4.98 -2.89 -3.83
C GLY A 127 4.06 -4.11 -3.76
N MET A 128 4.53 -5.24 -4.29
CA MET A 128 3.74 -6.47 -4.35
C MET A 128 4.58 -7.74 -4.51
N ILE A 129 3.92 -8.89 -4.48
CA ILE A 129 4.54 -10.21 -4.59
C ILE A 129 3.89 -10.98 -5.74
N LEU A 130 4.70 -11.49 -6.67
CA LEU A 130 4.29 -12.41 -7.73
C LEU A 130 4.55 -13.87 -7.32
N GLY A 131 3.84 -14.82 -7.92
CA GLY A 131 4.04 -16.25 -7.66
C GLY A 131 3.33 -16.80 -6.43
N VAL A 132 2.51 -15.99 -5.75
CA VAL A 132 1.67 -16.47 -4.64
C VAL A 132 0.36 -17.04 -5.15
N ARG A 133 0.11 -18.31 -4.82
CA ARG A 133 -1.16 -19.01 -5.05
C ARG A 133 -1.78 -19.34 -3.70
N ASP A 134 -3.10 -19.17 -3.58
CA ASP A 134 -3.87 -19.55 -2.38
C ASP A 134 -3.39 -18.93 -1.04
N GLY A 135 -2.58 -17.87 -1.10
CA GLY A 135 -2.03 -17.19 0.07
C GLY A 135 -0.66 -17.71 0.51
N SER A 136 -0.09 -18.70 -0.17
CA SER A 136 1.21 -19.30 0.15
C SER A 136 2.30 -18.91 -0.84
N PHE A 137 3.53 -18.77 -0.33
CA PHE A 137 4.73 -18.59 -1.13
C PHE A 137 5.06 -19.89 -1.88
N HIS A 138 5.30 -19.79 -3.19
CA HIS A 138 5.70 -20.92 -4.04
C HIS A 138 7.09 -20.70 -4.63
N ILE A 139 7.70 -21.74 -5.17
CA ILE A 139 8.96 -21.63 -5.93
C ILE A 139 8.75 -20.61 -7.06
N GLY A 140 9.67 -19.64 -7.16
CA GLY A 140 9.57 -18.53 -8.12
C GLY A 140 8.79 -17.32 -7.61
N THR A 141 8.47 -17.25 -6.31
CA THR A 141 7.88 -16.05 -5.71
C THR A 141 8.87 -14.88 -5.72
N ARG A 142 8.44 -13.72 -6.23
CA ARG A 142 9.28 -12.54 -6.39
C ARG A 142 8.66 -11.29 -5.80
N ALA A 143 9.49 -10.46 -5.18
CA ALA A 143 9.13 -9.13 -4.72
C ALA A 143 9.33 -8.15 -5.89
N ILE A 144 8.27 -7.43 -6.25
CA ILE A 144 8.33 -6.43 -7.30
C ILE A 144 7.77 -5.09 -6.81
N VAL A 145 8.26 -4.00 -7.39
CA VAL A 145 7.56 -2.72 -7.39
C VAL A 145 7.03 -2.48 -8.78
N ARG A 146 5.72 -2.28 -8.88
CA ARG A 146 5.10 -1.76 -10.10
C ARG A 146 5.07 -0.25 -10.03
N LEU A 147 5.62 0.40 -11.04
CA LEU A 147 5.56 1.83 -11.23
C LEU A 147 4.47 2.14 -12.24
N PHE A 148 3.57 3.04 -11.87
CA PHE A 148 2.57 3.61 -12.76
C PHE A 148 2.99 5.02 -13.13
N ASP A 149 2.96 5.30 -14.43
CA ASP A 149 3.02 6.66 -14.95
C ASP A 149 1.58 7.17 -15.05
N LEU A 150 1.27 8.23 -14.30
CA LEU A 150 -0.10 8.72 -14.15
C LEU A 150 -0.53 9.62 -15.30
N ASP A 151 0.42 10.15 -16.08
CA ASP A 151 0.15 10.99 -17.25
C ASP A 151 -0.23 10.12 -18.46
N THR A 152 0.48 9.00 -18.64
CA THR A 152 0.31 8.10 -19.79
C THR A 152 -0.55 6.88 -19.49
N GLY A 153 -0.72 6.53 -18.21
CA GLY A 153 -1.34 5.28 -17.77
C GLY A 153 -0.46 4.04 -17.96
N ALA A 154 0.79 4.21 -18.41
CA ALA A 154 1.73 3.11 -18.58
C ALA A 154 2.14 2.52 -17.22
N SER A 155 2.54 1.25 -17.22
CA SER A 155 3.11 0.62 -16.03
C SER A 155 4.34 -0.20 -16.36
N ARG A 156 5.29 -0.23 -15.42
CA ARG A 156 6.53 -0.99 -15.53
C ARG A 156 6.86 -1.68 -14.21
N ASP A 157 7.31 -2.93 -14.30
CA ASP A 157 7.72 -3.69 -13.13
C ASP A 157 9.23 -3.57 -12.90
N VAL A 158 9.60 -3.42 -11.63
CA VAL A 158 10.97 -3.42 -11.13
C VAL A 158 11.11 -4.60 -10.19
N GLN A 159 11.90 -5.60 -10.58
CA GLN A 159 12.15 -6.78 -9.74
C GLN A 159 13.16 -6.42 -8.65
N VAL A 160 12.73 -6.50 -7.39
CA VAL A 160 13.53 -6.08 -6.24
C VAL A 160 14.44 -7.21 -5.75
N ALA A 161 13.86 -8.39 -5.53
CA ALA A 161 14.56 -9.60 -5.07
C ALA A 161 13.61 -10.82 -5.09
N ASP A 162 14.13 -11.98 -4.72
CA ASP A 162 13.32 -13.14 -4.33
C ASP A 162 12.52 -12.82 -3.07
N ALA A 163 11.23 -13.15 -3.03
CA ALA A 163 10.33 -12.59 -2.03
C ALA A 163 10.31 -13.38 -0.70
N ALA A 164 10.61 -12.67 0.40
CA ALA A 164 10.14 -13.00 1.75
C ALA A 164 9.01 -12.06 2.21
N SER A 165 8.89 -10.87 1.61
CA SER A 165 7.85 -9.87 1.89
C SER A 165 7.66 -8.91 0.69
N ALA A 166 6.57 -8.13 0.69
CA ALA A 166 6.34 -7.09 -0.31
C ALA A 166 7.27 -5.89 -0.06
N PRO A 167 7.87 -5.29 -1.10
CA PRO A 167 8.75 -4.15 -0.92
C PRO A 167 7.96 -2.90 -0.52
N VAL A 168 8.61 -2.04 0.28
CA VAL A 168 8.10 -0.72 0.69
C VAL A 168 8.79 0.34 -0.17
N PRO A 169 8.11 0.90 -1.18
CA PRO A 169 8.72 1.93 -2.01
C PRO A 169 8.73 3.29 -1.31
N ALA A 170 9.80 4.07 -1.52
CA ALA A 170 9.86 5.49 -1.16
C ALA A 170 10.61 6.26 -2.25
N PHE A 171 10.05 7.38 -2.69
CA PHE A 171 10.72 8.27 -3.65
C PHE A 171 11.62 9.28 -2.93
N SER A 172 12.73 9.65 -3.55
CA SER A 172 13.52 10.81 -3.16
C SER A 172 12.73 12.11 -3.38
N PRO A 173 13.03 13.20 -2.64
CA PRO A 173 12.35 14.48 -2.79
C PRO A 173 12.39 15.06 -4.22
N ASP A 174 13.45 14.78 -4.96
CA ASP A 174 13.62 15.18 -6.36
C ASP A 174 12.90 14.28 -7.37
N SER A 175 12.21 13.23 -6.92
CA SER A 175 11.54 12.21 -7.75
C SER A 175 12.46 11.40 -8.69
N GLY A 176 13.79 11.56 -8.56
CA GLY A 176 14.78 10.94 -9.43
C GLY A 176 15.22 9.54 -8.99
N THR A 177 14.99 9.20 -7.72
CA THR A 177 15.42 7.92 -7.12
C THR A 177 14.26 7.24 -6.41
N LEU A 178 14.16 5.92 -6.56
CA LEU A 178 13.28 5.08 -5.75
C LEU A 178 14.14 4.24 -4.80
N ALA A 179 13.79 4.21 -3.52
CA ALA A 179 14.35 3.32 -2.53
C ALA A 179 13.38 2.17 -2.23
N THR A 180 13.92 0.95 -2.09
CA THR A 180 13.17 -0.24 -1.71
C THR A 180 13.98 -1.11 -0.76
N GLY A 181 13.34 -1.70 0.25
CA GLY A 181 14.00 -2.72 1.08
C GLY A 181 14.18 -4.06 0.37
N SER A 182 15.27 -4.75 0.66
CA SER A 182 15.52 -6.14 0.23
C SER A 182 15.35 -7.13 1.40
N PRO A 183 15.02 -8.39 1.11
CA PRO A 183 14.99 -9.46 2.12
C PRO A 183 16.33 -9.66 2.83
N ALA A 184 17.45 -9.37 2.16
CA ALA A 184 18.80 -9.48 2.70
C ALA A 184 19.18 -8.33 3.65
N GLY A 185 18.22 -7.49 4.06
CA GLY A 185 18.47 -6.38 4.98
C GLY A 185 19.28 -5.24 4.36
N SER A 186 19.25 -5.10 3.03
CA SER A 186 19.86 -3.98 2.31
C SER A 186 18.80 -3.04 1.74
N ILE A 187 19.13 -1.76 1.57
CA ILE A 187 18.34 -0.79 0.81
C ILE A 187 18.82 -0.80 -0.63
N LEU A 188 17.89 -0.94 -1.58
CA LEU A 188 18.15 -0.90 -3.00
C LEU A 188 17.69 0.44 -3.55
N LEU A 189 18.55 1.07 -4.36
CA LEU A 189 18.29 2.37 -4.99
C LEU A 189 18.16 2.19 -6.51
N TRP A 190 17.12 2.80 -7.07
CA TRP A 190 16.78 2.73 -8.49
C TRP A 190 16.77 4.12 -9.10
N ASN A 191 17.49 4.31 -10.21
CA ASN A 191 17.41 5.53 -11.03
C ASN A 191 16.07 5.54 -11.75
N MET A 192 15.26 6.57 -11.60
CA MET A 192 13.97 6.68 -12.28
C MET A 192 14.07 7.18 -13.73
N GLY A 193 15.19 7.81 -14.12
CA GLY A 193 15.44 8.23 -15.51
C GLY A 193 15.78 7.05 -16.43
N GLU A 194 16.51 6.07 -15.90
CA GLU A 194 16.98 4.89 -16.66
C GLU A 194 16.26 3.60 -16.23
N LEU A 195 15.56 3.63 -15.10
CA LEU A 195 14.95 2.46 -14.44
C LEU A 195 15.95 1.31 -14.25
N ALA A 196 17.17 1.66 -13.81
CA ALA A 196 18.24 0.74 -13.50
C ALA A 196 18.57 0.77 -12.01
N ARG A 197 18.91 -0.39 -11.44
CA ARG A 197 19.46 -0.47 -10.08
C ARG A 197 20.81 0.24 -10.07
N GLN A 198 20.94 1.27 -9.25
CA GLN A 198 22.20 1.98 -9.11
C GLN A 198 23.09 1.35 -8.04
N TYR A 199 22.53 1.12 -6.83
CA TYR A 199 23.32 0.68 -5.68
C TYR A 199 22.55 -0.25 -4.74
N ALA A 200 23.31 -1.00 -3.93
CA ALA A 200 22.82 -1.78 -2.80
C ALA A 200 23.55 -1.32 -1.55
N LEU A 201 22.83 -0.71 -0.61
CA LEU A 201 23.38 -0.25 0.65
C LEU A 201 23.10 -1.30 1.73
N PRO A 202 24.12 -1.98 2.28
CA PRO A 202 23.91 -2.86 3.41
C PRO A 202 23.48 -2.03 4.63
N VAL A 203 22.40 -2.42 5.31
CA VAL A 203 22.04 -1.79 6.57
C VAL A 203 23.04 -2.26 7.63
N ARG A 204 23.95 -1.37 8.04
CA ARG A 204 24.83 -1.62 9.18
C ARG A 204 23.96 -1.76 10.44
N ARG A 205 23.79 -2.98 10.94
CA ARG A 205 23.29 -3.18 12.30
C ARG A 205 24.38 -2.66 13.23
N GLY A 206 24.12 -1.57 13.94
CA GLY A 206 25.01 -1.10 14.99
C GLY A 206 25.21 -2.24 15.98
N GLY A 207 26.45 -2.70 16.11
CA GLY A 207 26.81 -3.62 17.20
C GLY A 207 26.60 -2.88 18.50
N SER A 208 25.76 -3.42 19.38
CA SER A 208 25.81 -3.08 20.80
C SER A 208 27.22 -3.39 21.29
N LYS A 209 27.97 -2.36 21.67
CA LYS A 209 29.12 -2.51 22.55
C LYS A 209 28.64 -2.67 23.98
#